data_AF-F7XVL2-F1
#
_entry.id   AF-F7XVL2-F1
#
_cell.length_a   1.000
_cell.length_b   1.000
_cell.length_c   1.000
_cell.angle_alpha   90.00
_cell.angle_beta   90.00
_cell.angle_gamma   90.00
#
_symmetry.space_group_name_H-M   'P 1'
#
loop_
_entity.id
_entity.type
_entity.pdbx_description
1 polymer ?
#
loop_
_entity_poly.entity_id
_entity_poly.type
_entity_poly.pdbx_seq_one_letter_code
_entity_poly.pdbx_strand_id
1 'polypeptide(L)'
;MSILGIIRKLPDYAADIKGNLISIFEENKVALDQKQLYGVSLAVAYSLKHEQLLNGIRAEAKLYLEEVDANACKIAATMMAMTNTYYKFVERAGDSAYENMESELNMLSLSSTEVPKEEMDLYCLGVSILNACKHCIAVHSKGMLAAGLSKDAIRDVAKIASVLQAAVNALEIERMRSYDFVVRDASMD
;
A
#
# COMPACT_ATOMS: atom_id res chain seq x y z
N MET A 1 13.24 -2.98 -13.82
CA MET A 1 12.22 -1.97 -14.19
C MET A 1 12.12 -1.01 -13.03
N SER A 2 12.14 0.29 -13.27
CA SER A 2 11.99 1.33 -12.23
C SER A 2 10.52 1.79 -12.14
N ILE A 3 10.18 2.61 -11.16
CA ILE A 3 8.88 3.28 -11.04
C ILE A 3 8.62 4.14 -12.28
N LEU A 4 9.63 4.86 -12.77
CA LEU A 4 9.52 5.59 -14.05
C LEU A 4 9.13 4.66 -15.23
N GLY A 5 9.65 3.43 -15.23
CA GLY A 5 9.25 2.40 -16.19
C GLY A 5 7.78 2.00 -16.08
N ILE A 6 7.22 1.99 -14.86
CA ILE A 6 5.78 1.76 -14.63
C ILE A 6 4.96 2.94 -15.11
N ILE A 7 5.35 4.18 -14.80
CA ILE A 7 4.66 5.40 -15.22
C ILE A 7 4.53 5.44 -16.75
N ARG A 8 5.59 5.11 -17.47
CA ARG A 8 5.59 5.08 -18.95
C ARG A 8 4.68 4.02 -19.56
N LYS A 9 4.37 2.94 -18.83
CA LYS A 9 3.47 1.88 -19.29
C LYS A 9 2.00 2.19 -19.07
N LEU A 10 1.69 3.16 -18.20
CA LEU A 10 0.30 3.51 -17.97
C LEU A 10 -0.30 4.10 -19.27
N PRO A 11 -1.55 3.79 -19.60
CA PRO A 11 -2.25 4.33 -20.77
C PRO A 11 -2.74 5.76 -20.52
N ASP A 12 -3.28 6.42 -21.54
CA ASP A 12 -3.72 7.82 -21.44
C ASP A 12 -4.95 8.00 -20.56
N TYR A 13 -5.86 7.03 -20.49
CA TYR A 13 -6.99 7.08 -19.55
C TYR A 13 -6.53 7.05 -18.08
N ALA A 14 -5.28 6.65 -17.80
CA ALA A 14 -4.69 6.63 -16.46
C ALA A 14 -3.78 7.86 -16.22
N ALA A 15 -3.99 8.96 -16.94
CA ALA A 15 -3.19 10.19 -16.81
C ALA A 15 -3.12 10.73 -15.38
N ASP A 16 -4.23 10.72 -14.64
CA ASP A 16 -4.25 11.15 -13.24
C ASP A 16 -3.38 10.25 -12.35
N ILE A 17 -3.34 8.95 -12.62
CA ILE A 17 -2.50 8.00 -11.89
C ILE A 17 -1.02 8.25 -12.20
N LYS A 18 -0.68 8.52 -13.47
CA LYS A 18 0.68 8.96 -13.86
C LYS A 18 1.10 10.21 -13.09
N GLY A 19 0.26 11.24 -13.09
CA GLY A 19 0.54 12.50 -12.42
C GLY A 19 0.76 12.32 -10.91
N ASN A 20 -0.05 11.49 -10.27
CA ASN A 20 0.13 11.19 -8.85
C ASN A 20 1.41 10.39 -8.56
N LEU A 21 1.77 9.41 -9.39
CA LEU A 21 3.04 8.68 -9.24
C LEU A 21 4.26 9.59 -9.41
N ILE A 22 4.23 10.50 -10.39
CA ILE A 22 5.29 11.52 -10.57
C ILE A 22 5.37 12.41 -9.33
N SER A 23 4.23 12.92 -8.86
CA SER A 23 4.16 13.76 -7.65
C SER A 23 4.75 13.06 -6.43
N ILE A 24 4.53 11.76 -6.26
CA ILE A 24 5.00 10.99 -5.10
C ILE A 24 6.49 10.66 -5.22
N PHE A 25 6.93 10.07 -6.34
CA PHE A 25 8.25 9.45 -6.44
C PHE A 25 9.32 10.33 -7.11
N GLU A 26 8.94 11.20 -8.04
CA GLU A 26 9.89 12.07 -8.75
C GLU A 26 9.97 13.44 -8.08
N GLU A 27 8.83 14.02 -7.70
CA GLU A 27 8.76 15.33 -7.05
C GLU A 27 8.84 15.26 -5.52
N ASN A 28 8.78 14.06 -4.93
CA ASN A 28 8.81 13.82 -3.48
C ASN A 28 7.79 14.67 -2.70
N LYS A 29 6.61 14.93 -3.27
CA LYS A 29 5.53 15.71 -2.64
C LYS A 29 4.72 14.84 -1.68
N VAL A 30 5.38 14.42 -0.61
CA VAL A 30 4.82 13.70 0.54
C VAL A 30 5.50 14.16 1.83
N ALA A 31 4.79 14.11 2.95
CA ALA A 31 5.29 14.40 4.29
C ALA A 31 5.97 13.16 4.93
N LEU A 32 6.79 12.45 4.15
CA LEU A 32 7.54 11.26 4.53
C LEU A 32 8.97 11.42 4.04
N ASP A 33 9.94 10.91 4.79
CA ASP A 33 11.30 10.79 4.25
C ASP A 33 11.38 9.66 3.20
N GLN A 34 12.53 9.52 2.54
CA GLN A 34 12.71 8.52 1.49
C GLN A 34 12.58 7.09 2.01
N LYS A 35 13.11 6.80 3.21
CA LYS A 35 13.04 5.46 3.80
C LYS A 35 11.57 5.09 4.06
N GLN A 36 10.82 6.00 4.67
CA GLN A 36 9.40 5.84 4.96
C GLN A 36 8.57 5.68 3.68
N LEU A 37 8.77 6.56 2.69
CA LEU A 37 8.08 6.52 1.40
C LEU A 37 8.26 5.15 0.71
N TYR A 38 9.50 4.68 0.59
CA TYR A 38 9.78 3.41 -0.08
C TYR A 38 9.37 2.21 0.77
N GLY A 39 9.43 2.30 2.10
CA GLY A 39 8.94 1.27 3.02
C GLY A 39 7.43 1.06 2.92
N VAL A 40 6.62 2.12 2.99
CA VAL A 40 5.16 2.05 2.72
C VAL A 40 4.91 1.43 1.36
N SER A 41 5.57 1.97 0.33
CA SER A 41 5.35 1.58 -1.05
C SER A 41 5.65 0.10 -1.25
N LEU A 42 6.74 -0.40 -0.66
CA LEU A 42 7.15 -1.80 -0.76
C LEU A 42 6.18 -2.72 0.01
N ALA A 43 5.76 -2.37 1.23
CA ALA A 43 4.78 -3.13 2.00
C ALA A 43 3.43 -3.23 1.27
N VAL A 44 2.94 -2.12 0.73
CA VAL A 44 1.72 -2.07 -0.09
C VAL A 44 1.89 -2.91 -1.35
N ALA A 45 3.02 -2.81 -2.05
CA ALA A 45 3.29 -3.59 -3.26
C ALA A 45 3.30 -5.10 -3.00
N TYR A 46 3.82 -5.56 -1.87
CA TYR A 46 3.73 -6.96 -1.45
C TYR A 46 2.27 -7.40 -1.26
N SER A 47 1.43 -6.57 -0.64
CA SER A 47 0.01 -6.87 -0.45
C SER A 47 -0.81 -6.86 -1.74
N LEU A 48 -0.44 -6.01 -2.71
CA LEU A 48 -1.06 -5.94 -4.04
C LEU A 48 -0.70 -7.14 -4.93
N LYS A 49 0.42 -7.83 -4.67
CA LYS A 49 0.87 -9.04 -5.38
C LYS A 49 1.02 -8.87 -6.90
N HIS A 50 1.25 -7.64 -7.37
CA HIS A 50 1.43 -7.33 -8.78
C HIS A 50 2.92 -7.24 -9.14
N GLU A 51 3.44 -8.29 -9.81
CA GLU A 51 4.88 -8.48 -10.02
C GLU A 51 5.59 -7.28 -10.67
N GLN A 52 5.04 -6.71 -11.75
CA GLN A 52 5.71 -5.60 -12.43
C GLN A 52 5.84 -4.38 -11.52
N LEU A 53 4.79 -4.08 -10.74
CA LEU A 53 4.79 -2.93 -9.84
C LEU A 53 5.76 -3.16 -8.68
N LEU A 54 5.72 -4.34 -8.09
CA LEU A 54 6.64 -4.75 -7.02
C LEU A 54 8.10 -4.63 -7.46
N ASN A 55 8.42 -5.09 -8.68
CA ASN A 55 9.77 -4.97 -9.22
C ASN A 55 10.16 -3.51 -9.53
N GLY A 56 9.20 -2.69 -9.97
CA GLY A 56 9.35 -1.23 -10.14
C GLY A 56 9.77 -0.54 -8.84
N ILE A 57 8.97 -0.73 -7.79
CA ILE A 57 9.21 -0.13 -6.47
C ILE A 57 10.48 -0.69 -5.84
N ARG A 58 10.70 -2.01 -5.90
CA ARG A 58 11.87 -2.65 -5.30
C ARG A 58 13.19 -2.16 -5.91
N ALA A 59 13.20 -1.82 -7.20
CA ALA A 59 14.42 -1.33 -7.85
C ALA A 59 14.93 -0.02 -7.22
N GLU A 60 14.02 0.88 -6.84
CA GLU A 60 14.35 2.17 -6.23
C GLU A 60 14.43 2.08 -4.70
N ALA A 61 13.57 1.26 -4.08
CA ALA A 61 13.59 1.05 -2.62
C ALA A 61 14.96 0.55 -2.12
N LYS A 62 15.70 -0.23 -2.92
CA LYS A 62 17.08 -0.68 -2.60
C LYS A 62 18.09 0.45 -2.41
N LEU A 63 17.77 1.69 -2.80
CA LEU A 63 18.62 2.85 -2.57
C LEU A 63 18.47 3.41 -1.15
N TYR A 64 17.40 3.04 -0.44
CA TYR A 64 17.01 3.63 0.85
C TYR A 64 16.69 2.60 1.94
N LEU A 65 16.40 1.36 1.53
CA LEU A 65 15.99 0.26 2.41
C LEU A 65 17.07 -0.82 2.46
N GLU A 66 17.30 -1.32 3.67
CA GLU A 66 18.14 -2.48 3.92
C GLU A 66 17.33 -3.80 3.90
N GLU A 67 18.00 -4.94 4.01
CA GLU A 67 17.33 -6.25 4.07
C GLU A 67 16.34 -6.36 5.23
N VAL A 68 16.69 -5.79 6.39
CA VAL A 68 15.82 -5.75 7.58
C VAL A 68 14.52 -4.98 7.32
N ASP A 69 14.59 -3.88 6.56
CA ASP A 69 13.42 -3.08 6.18
C ASP A 69 12.54 -3.86 5.19
N ALA A 70 13.15 -4.50 4.19
CA ALA A 70 12.43 -5.33 3.24
C ALA A 70 11.76 -6.53 3.91
N ASN A 71 12.38 -7.12 4.94
CA ASN A 71 11.78 -8.18 5.73
C ASN A 71 10.59 -7.66 6.56
N ALA A 72 10.73 -6.50 7.22
CA ALA A 72 9.64 -5.86 7.95
C ALA A 72 8.44 -5.54 7.03
N CYS A 73 8.68 -5.09 5.79
CA CYS A 73 7.63 -4.87 4.80
C CYS A 73 6.85 -6.16 4.46
N LYS A 74 7.56 -7.31 4.35
CA LYS A 74 6.92 -8.61 4.13
C LYS A 74 6.09 -9.04 5.34
N ILE A 75 6.63 -8.84 6.55
CA ILE A 75 5.93 -9.10 7.81
C ILE A 75 4.67 -8.24 7.89
N ALA A 76 4.74 -6.95 7.54
CA ALA A 76 3.57 -6.07 7.51
C ALA A 76 2.50 -6.62 6.55
N ALA A 77 2.89 -6.98 5.32
CA ALA A 77 1.96 -7.52 4.34
C ALA A 77 1.28 -8.82 4.80
N THR A 78 2.01 -9.76 5.41
CA THR A 78 1.46 -11.04 5.87
C THR A 78 0.63 -10.90 7.14
N MET A 79 1.13 -10.17 8.13
CA MET A 79 0.44 -9.97 9.41
C MET A 79 -0.83 -9.15 9.25
N MET A 80 -0.80 -8.11 8.43
CA MET A 80 -2.00 -7.31 8.13
C MET A 80 -3.00 -8.09 7.27
N ALA A 81 -2.59 -9.09 6.49
CA ALA A 81 -3.56 -9.98 5.85
C ALA A 81 -4.35 -10.79 6.91
N MET A 82 -3.67 -11.31 7.92
CA MET A 82 -4.30 -12.08 9.01
C MET A 82 -5.14 -11.19 9.93
N THR A 83 -4.50 -10.20 10.57
CA THR A 83 -5.12 -9.36 11.60
C THR A 83 -6.25 -8.50 11.04
N ASN A 84 -6.10 -7.93 9.84
CA ASN A 84 -7.17 -7.11 9.26
C ASN A 84 -8.39 -7.94 8.91
N THR A 85 -8.20 -9.21 8.51
CA THR A 85 -9.32 -10.13 8.27
C THR A 85 -10.08 -10.39 9.55
N TYR A 86 -9.37 -10.69 10.65
CA TYR A 86 -9.97 -10.93 11.96
C TYR A 86 -10.68 -9.69 12.50
N TYR A 87 -10.03 -8.54 12.55
CA TYR A 87 -10.64 -7.33 13.12
C TYR A 87 -11.77 -6.75 12.25
N LYS A 88 -11.76 -7.00 10.93
CA LYS A 88 -12.94 -6.74 10.09
C LYS A 88 -14.12 -7.63 10.46
N PHE A 89 -13.87 -8.90 10.81
CA PHE A 89 -14.92 -9.78 11.32
C PHE A 89 -15.48 -9.25 12.64
N VAL A 90 -14.64 -8.92 13.61
CA VAL A 90 -15.06 -8.39 14.92
C VAL A 90 -15.97 -7.16 14.73
N GLU A 91 -15.54 -6.18 13.91
CA GLU A 91 -16.34 -4.98 13.63
C GLU A 91 -17.68 -5.30 12.93
N ARG A 92 -17.67 -6.19 11.93
CA ARG A 92 -18.85 -6.47 11.09
C ARG A 92 -19.83 -7.44 11.72
N ALA A 93 -19.39 -8.27 12.65
CA ALA A 93 -20.25 -9.19 13.39
C ALA A 93 -21.27 -8.42 14.25
N GLY A 94 -20.92 -7.21 14.71
CA GLY A 94 -21.81 -6.35 15.48
C GLY A 94 -22.21 -6.92 16.85
N ASP A 95 -21.46 -7.91 17.33
CA ASP A 95 -21.67 -8.55 18.62
C ASP A 95 -20.51 -8.20 19.56
N SER A 96 -20.84 -7.50 20.64
CA SER A 96 -19.89 -7.10 21.69
C SER A 96 -19.17 -8.28 22.36
N ALA A 97 -19.70 -9.51 22.26
CA ALA A 97 -18.99 -10.69 22.74
C ALA A 97 -17.64 -10.85 22.03
N TYR A 98 -17.59 -10.66 20.71
CA TYR A 98 -16.35 -10.77 19.94
C TYR A 98 -15.36 -9.63 20.21
N GLU A 99 -15.82 -8.45 20.60
CA GLU A 99 -14.94 -7.34 21.00
C GLU A 99 -14.20 -7.61 22.32
N ASN A 100 -14.82 -8.41 23.20
CA ASN A 100 -14.25 -8.77 24.51
C ASN A 100 -13.49 -10.11 24.49
N MET A 101 -13.58 -10.87 23.40
CA MET A 101 -12.83 -12.11 23.24
C MET A 101 -11.39 -11.83 22.86
N GLU A 102 -10.45 -12.57 23.45
CA GLU A 102 -9.08 -12.58 22.96
C GLU A 102 -9.04 -13.19 21.55
N SER A 103 -8.26 -12.59 20.66
CA SER A 103 -8.16 -13.09 19.28
C SER A 103 -7.54 -14.48 19.17
N GLU A 104 -6.78 -14.90 20.18
CA GLU A 104 -5.91 -16.09 20.17
C GLU A 104 -4.92 -16.13 18.98
N LEU A 105 -4.73 -15.01 18.27
CA LEU A 105 -3.80 -14.89 17.16
C LEU A 105 -2.41 -14.52 17.67
N ASN A 106 -1.41 -15.28 17.22
CA ASN A 106 -0.02 -14.94 17.50
C ASN A 106 0.44 -13.77 16.63
N MET A 107 0.90 -12.69 17.26
CA MET A 107 1.38 -11.47 16.59
C MET A 107 2.84 -11.13 16.91
N LEU A 108 3.62 -12.07 17.44
CA LEU A 108 5.00 -11.84 17.90
C LEU A 108 5.92 -11.27 16.80
N SER A 109 5.68 -11.62 15.54
CA SER A 109 6.47 -11.11 14.41
C SER A 109 6.40 -9.58 14.28
N LEU A 110 5.34 -8.90 14.74
CA LEU A 110 5.23 -7.45 14.69
C LEU A 110 6.14 -6.75 15.72
N SER A 111 6.43 -7.42 16.85
CA SER A 111 7.30 -6.89 17.92
C SER A 111 8.75 -7.35 17.81
N SER A 112 9.02 -8.40 17.04
CA SER A 112 10.36 -8.99 16.89
C SER A 112 11.15 -8.43 15.71
N THR A 113 10.67 -7.39 15.04
CA THR A 113 11.40 -6.76 13.93
C THR A 113 12.56 -5.91 14.43
N GLU A 114 13.62 -5.83 13.64
CA GLU A 114 14.77 -4.97 13.91
C GLU A 114 14.52 -3.49 13.54
N VAL A 115 13.45 -3.21 12.79
CA VAL A 115 13.06 -1.84 12.45
C VAL A 115 12.40 -1.16 13.66
N PRO A 116 12.54 0.18 13.79
CA PRO A 116 11.82 0.93 14.80
C PRO A 116 10.30 0.70 14.72
N LYS A 117 9.63 0.77 15.87
CA LYS A 117 8.20 0.50 15.97
C LYS A 117 7.37 1.42 15.07
N GLU A 118 7.77 2.68 14.95
CA GLU A 118 7.14 3.69 14.12
C GLU A 118 7.20 3.34 12.62
N GLU A 119 8.33 2.78 12.14
CA GLU A 119 8.46 2.29 10.77
C GLU A 119 7.56 1.06 10.56
N MET A 120 7.52 0.15 11.54
CA MET A 120 6.64 -1.02 11.47
C MET A 120 5.16 -0.62 11.44
N ASP A 121 4.73 0.34 12.26
CA ASP A 121 3.37 0.88 12.27
C ASP A 121 3.03 1.55 10.93
N LEU A 122 3.99 2.26 10.34
CA LEU A 122 3.85 2.94 9.06
C LEU A 122 3.67 1.95 7.89
N TYR A 123 4.41 0.84 7.88
CA TYR A 123 4.22 -0.24 6.90
C TYR A 123 2.87 -0.95 7.07
N CYS A 124 2.50 -1.26 8.33
CA CYS A 124 1.21 -1.87 8.65
C CYS A 124 0.02 -0.97 8.31
N LEU A 125 0.16 0.35 8.49
CA LEU A 125 -0.87 1.33 8.13
C LEU A 125 -1.16 1.29 6.62
N GLY A 126 -0.12 1.31 5.78
CA GLY A 126 -0.28 1.26 4.32
C GLY A 126 -1.07 0.03 3.86
N VAL A 127 -0.73 -1.14 4.39
CA VAL A 127 -1.45 -2.40 4.09
C VAL A 127 -2.86 -2.39 4.69
N SER A 128 -3.06 -1.76 5.84
CA SER A 128 -4.36 -1.66 6.49
C SER A 128 -5.36 -0.75 5.79
N ILE A 129 -4.87 0.33 5.20
CA ILE A 129 -5.66 1.19 4.32
C ILE A 129 -6.11 0.40 3.09
N LEU A 130 -5.20 -0.33 2.45
CA LEU A 130 -5.52 -1.19 1.30
C LEU A 130 -6.60 -2.23 1.63
N ASN A 131 -6.48 -2.85 2.81
CA ASN A 131 -7.39 -3.89 3.28
C ASN A 131 -8.70 -3.35 3.87
N ALA A 132 -8.86 -2.02 3.96
CA ALA A 132 -10.01 -1.31 4.53
C ALA A 132 -10.42 -1.80 5.93
N CYS A 133 -9.45 -1.95 6.85
CA CYS A 133 -9.73 -2.35 8.24
C CYS A 133 -9.68 -1.15 9.17
N LYS A 134 -10.85 -0.68 9.61
CA LYS A 134 -10.97 0.52 10.46
C LYS A 134 -10.18 0.41 11.76
N HIS A 135 -10.27 -0.74 12.43
CA HIS A 135 -9.56 -0.99 13.68
C HIS A 135 -8.03 -0.86 13.49
N CYS A 136 -7.46 -1.61 12.54
CA CYS A 136 -6.01 -1.59 12.31
C CYS A 136 -5.51 -0.22 11.83
N ILE A 137 -6.27 0.47 10.97
CA ILE A 137 -5.97 1.86 10.58
C ILE A 137 -5.88 2.77 11.81
N ALA A 138 -6.84 2.67 12.74
CA ALA A 138 -6.85 3.48 13.95
C ALA A 138 -5.67 3.16 14.88
N VAL A 139 -5.36 1.87 15.08
CA VAL A 139 -4.24 1.42 15.93
C VAL A 139 -2.91 1.95 15.42
N HIS A 140 -2.59 1.71 14.13
CA HIS A 140 -1.31 2.13 13.57
C HIS A 140 -1.21 3.65 13.43
N SER A 141 -2.30 4.34 13.04
CA SER A 141 -2.32 5.81 13.01
C SER A 141 -2.04 6.41 14.39
N LYS A 142 -2.63 5.85 15.46
CA LYS A 142 -2.36 6.30 16.84
C LYS A 142 -0.90 6.07 17.23
N GLY A 143 -0.33 4.91 16.85
CA GLY A 143 1.08 4.61 17.06
C GLY A 143 2.01 5.64 16.41
N MET A 144 1.77 5.97 15.15
CA MET A 144 2.53 6.97 14.40
C MET A 144 2.42 8.39 14.99
N LEU A 145 1.21 8.81 15.37
CA LEU A 145 1.02 10.11 16.05
C LEU A 145 1.79 10.18 17.37
N ALA A 146 1.79 9.09 18.15
CA ALA A 146 2.53 9.01 19.40
C ALA A 146 4.06 9.05 19.17
N ALA A 147 4.53 8.59 18.02
CA ALA A 147 5.93 8.68 17.59
C ALA A 147 6.30 10.06 16.97
N GLY A 148 5.36 11.01 16.91
CA GLY A 148 5.62 12.37 16.45
C GLY A 148 5.38 12.61 14.96
N LEU A 149 4.89 11.62 14.20
CA LEU A 149 4.52 11.83 12.81
C LEU A 149 3.25 12.69 12.70
N SER A 150 3.18 13.50 11.64
CA SER A 150 2.06 14.41 11.41
C SER A 150 0.84 13.70 10.82
N LYS A 151 -0.33 14.35 10.90
CA LYS A 151 -1.53 13.89 10.17
C LYS A 151 -1.34 13.95 8.65
N ASP A 152 -0.49 14.85 8.16
CA ASP A 152 -0.13 14.92 6.73
C ASP A 152 0.64 13.67 6.31
N ALA A 153 1.57 13.17 7.13
CA ALA A 153 2.27 11.91 6.88
C ALA A 153 1.28 10.74 6.76
N ILE A 154 0.33 10.63 7.70
CA ILE A 154 -0.72 9.59 7.69
C ILE A 154 -1.60 9.69 6.45
N ARG A 155 -2.02 10.91 6.06
CA ARG A 155 -2.75 11.15 4.81
C ARG A 155 -1.93 10.69 3.61
N ASP A 156 -0.62 10.97 3.60
CA ASP A 156 0.24 10.63 2.47
C ASP A 156 0.51 9.11 2.37
N VAL A 157 0.51 8.38 3.49
CA VAL A 157 0.44 6.90 3.47
C VAL A 157 -0.83 6.42 2.74
N ALA A 158 -1.98 7.04 3.03
CA ALA A 158 -3.24 6.72 2.34
C ALA A 158 -3.21 7.09 0.85
N LYS A 159 -2.60 8.23 0.50
CA LYS A 159 -2.36 8.66 -0.88
C LYS A 159 -1.53 7.61 -1.62
N ILE A 160 -0.41 7.17 -1.05
CA ILE A 160 0.47 6.15 -1.65
C ILE A 160 -0.30 4.85 -1.88
N ALA A 161 -0.97 4.32 -0.85
CA ALA A 161 -1.71 3.06 -0.97
C ALA A 161 -2.78 3.12 -2.07
N SER A 162 -3.51 4.23 -2.14
CA SER A 162 -4.58 4.45 -3.13
C SER A 162 -4.04 4.55 -4.56
N VAL A 163 -2.96 5.31 -4.76
CA VAL A 163 -2.35 5.51 -6.09
C VAL A 163 -1.72 4.21 -6.59
N LEU A 164 -1.05 3.45 -5.72
CA LEU A 164 -0.48 2.16 -6.09
C LEU A 164 -1.55 1.13 -6.46
N GLN A 165 -2.65 1.06 -5.71
CA GLN A 165 -3.79 0.20 -6.05
C GLN A 165 -4.41 0.57 -7.42
N ALA A 166 -4.57 1.86 -7.69
CA ALA A 166 -5.07 2.33 -8.98
C ALA A 166 -4.10 2.03 -10.13
N ALA A 167 -2.79 2.17 -9.91
CA ALA A 167 -1.77 1.79 -10.88
C ALA A 167 -1.81 0.30 -11.21
N VAL A 168 -1.98 -0.57 -10.21
CA VAL A 168 -2.21 -2.01 -10.43
C VAL A 168 -3.44 -2.24 -11.30
N ASN A 169 -4.57 -1.60 -10.99
CA ASN A 169 -5.80 -1.78 -11.76
C ASN A 169 -5.60 -1.40 -13.24
N ALA A 170 -4.95 -0.26 -13.51
CA ALA A 170 -4.63 0.14 -14.88
C ALA A 170 -3.73 -0.89 -15.60
N LEU A 171 -2.67 -1.37 -14.94
CA LEU A 171 -1.78 -2.38 -15.50
C LEU A 171 -2.48 -3.71 -15.77
N GLU A 172 -3.40 -4.13 -14.90
CA GLU A 172 -4.20 -5.34 -15.12
C GLU A 172 -5.21 -5.18 -16.25
N ILE A 173 -5.87 -4.02 -16.38
CA ILE A 173 -6.75 -3.73 -17.52
C ILE A 173 -5.98 -3.88 -18.83
N GLU A 174 -4.76 -3.34 -18.91
CA GLU A 174 -3.91 -3.48 -20.09
C GLU A 174 -3.49 -4.93 -20.37
N ARG A 175 -3.42 -5.79 -19.35
CA ARG A 175 -3.14 -7.23 -19.52
C ARG A 175 -4.37 -8.04 -19.95
N MET A 176 -5.58 -7.60 -19.63
CA MET A 176 -6.82 -8.31 -19.93
C MET A 176 -7.31 -8.13 -21.37
N ARG A 177 -6.59 -7.38 -22.22
CA ARG A 177 -6.95 -7.06 -23.62
C ARG A 177 -7.25 -8.33 -24.43
N SER A 178 -8.52 -8.74 -24.44
CA SER A 178 -9.08 -9.81 -25.26
C SER A 178 -10.12 -9.28 -26.25
N TYR A 179 -10.59 -8.03 -26.12
CA TYR A 179 -11.54 -7.42 -27.04
C TYR A 179 -11.36 -5.89 -27.02
N ASP A 180 -10.50 -5.35 -27.88
CA ASP A 180 -10.54 -3.91 -28.15
C ASP A 180 -11.95 -3.55 -28.63
N PHE A 181 -12.52 -2.47 -28.11
CA PHE A 181 -13.79 -1.97 -28.62
C PHE A 181 -13.61 -1.66 -30.12
N VAL A 182 -14.32 -2.38 -30.98
CA VAL A 182 -14.34 -2.10 -32.42
C VAL A 182 -14.74 -0.64 -32.58
N VAL A 183 -13.85 0.15 -33.17
CA VAL A 183 -14.17 1.51 -33.62
C VAL A 183 -15.32 1.36 -34.61
N ARG A 184 -16.53 1.70 -34.18
CA ARG A 184 -17.67 1.77 -35.10
C ARG A 184 -17.47 3.06 -35.88
N ASP A 185 -17.10 2.95 -37.16
CA ASP A 185 -16.99 4.10 -38.04
C ASP A 185 -18.30 4.90 -37.98
N ALA A 186 -18.20 6.18 -37.63
CA ALA A 186 -19.32 7.11 -37.58
C ALA A 186 -19.76 7.58 -38.98
N SER A 187 -19.56 6.76 -40.02
CA SER A 187 -19.89 7.06 -41.41
C SER A 187 -21.02 6.17 -41.93
N MET A 188 -22.11 6.09 -41.16
CA MET A 188 -23.42 5.72 -41.68
C MET A 188 -24.38 6.84 -41.32
N ASP A 189 -24.30 7.94 -42.08
CA ASP A 189 -25.40 8.82 -42.49
C ASP A 189 -24.88 9.83 -43.54
#